data_AF-A0A5N7W0M6-F1
#
_entry.id   AF-A0A5N7W0M6-F1
#
_cell.length_a   1.000
_cell.length_b   1.000
_cell.length_c   1.000
_cell.angle_alpha   90.00
_cell.angle_beta   90.00
_cell.angle_gamma   90.00
#
_symmetry.space_group_name_H-M   'P 1'
#
loop_
_entity.id
_entity.type
_entity.pdbx_description
1 polymer ?
#
loop_
_entity_poly.entity_id
_entity_poly.type
_entity_poly.pdbx_seq_one_letter_code
_entity_poly.pdbx_strand_id
1 'polypeptide(L)'
;MVVFIGAKMTSRGWISLDRVKQKAQAQVPAPVVWPPALAPEGDGLCHTVKLNLAQVDKAQEEGIDIDQQRRCITRAAMAEHEMAKVRHAAAGKQHESQRGEQARIEQVVEQQIASGEITLQNLMQARAGKATRIATALLPAAHMPVRSMPEPPSRLFVPMSYQSGDLKLKAFVTPDPGDGRKQPLMVWLTGGDTNSLDDFWSEGPATNDQSASAFRKAGMAMLFPTLRGGNDNPGQREYFWGEVQDVAAAILQAAQLPYVDPARIYLGGHSTGATLALLTATAGLPVQGVFAFGPVDEVSGYGWPVKWDLISPDERRLRSPMHWLHAIKSPTWIIEGSKSPGNINSLDNMCAARKSNKLHCVSVQGADHFSVLQPLTRKLAGQLVMGLPVQLKRDEQL
;
A
#
# COMPACT_ATOMS: atom_id res chain seq x y z
N MET A 1 23.66 10.79 75.77
CA MET A 1 22.51 11.43 76.43
C MET A 1 21.46 11.66 75.34
N VAL A 2 20.39 10.86 75.17
CA VAL A 2 19.24 10.61 76.06
C VAL A 2 18.67 11.97 76.51
N VAL A 3 17.47 12.41 76.12
CA VAL A 3 16.16 11.88 76.55
C VAL A 3 15.04 12.24 75.55
N PHE A 4 14.14 11.28 75.35
CA PHE A 4 12.80 11.33 74.75
C PHE A 4 11.77 12.12 75.59
N ILE A 5 10.83 12.82 74.94
CA ILE A 5 9.38 12.85 75.29
C ILE A 5 8.67 13.14 73.95
N GLY A 6 7.64 12.45 73.45
CA GLY A 6 6.65 11.55 74.03
C GLY A 6 5.35 11.81 73.26
N ALA A 7 4.82 10.76 72.63
CA ALA A 7 3.75 10.79 71.64
C ALA A 7 2.35 11.16 72.18
N LYS A 8 1.44 11.54 71.27
CA LYS A 8 0.08 10.98 71.28
C LYS A 8 -0.50 10.86 69.86
N MET A 9 -0.94 9.63 69.59
CA MET A 9 -1.65 9.13 68.41
C MET A 9 -3.00 9.82 68.21
N THR A 10 -3.41 9.97 66.95
CA THR A 10 -4.66 9.35 66.47
C THR A 10 -4.49 8.95 65.01
N SER A 11 -4.69 7.66 64.78
CA SER A 11 -4.69 6.99 63.49
C SER A 11 -6.07 7.09 62.81
N ARG A 12 -6.07 6.74 61.52
CA ARG A 12 -7.19 6.30 60.69
C ARG A 12 -8.08 7.38 60.06
N GLY A 13 -7.68 7.79 58.87
CA GLY A 13 -8.60 8.15 57.80
C GLY A 13 -8.27 7.31 56.56
N TRP A 14 -8.89 6.14 56.45
CA TRP A 14 -8.96 5.41 55.18
C TRP A 14 -9.60 6.33 54.15
N ILE A 15 -8.85 6.73 53.13
CA ILE A 15 -9.43 7.39 51.96
C ILE A 15 -10.28 6.32 51.28
N SER A 16 -11.59 6.41 51.48
CA SER A 16 -12.56 5.56 50.81
C SER A 16 -12.34 5.63 49.30
N LEU A 17 -12.10 4.46 48.71
CA LEU A 17 -12.05 4.20 47.28
C LEU A 17 -13.38 4.54 46.55
N ASP A 18 -14.40 5.06 47.26
CA ASP A 18 -15.67 5.46 46.68
C ASP A 18 -15.63 6.88 46.07
N ARG A 19 -14.69 7.74 46.47
CA ARG A 19 -14.57 9.10 45.89
C ARG A 19 -13.89 9.13 44.52
N VAL A 20 -13.17 8.07 44.14
CA VAL A 20 -12.58 7.91 42.80
C VAL A 20 -13.54 7.18 41.85
N LYS A 21 -14.55 6.46 42.37
CA LYS A 21 -15.57 5.79 41.56
C LYS A 21 -16.74 6.68 41.10
N GLN A 22 -16.89 7.90 41.62
CA GLN A 22 -17.95 8.82 41.19
C GLN A 22 -17.55 9.82 40.08
N LYS A 23 -16.34 9.73 39.51
CA LYS A 23 -15.94 10.52 38.32
C LYS A 23 -15.68 9.68 37.07
N ALA A 24 -16.08 8.41 37.07
CA ALA A 24 -16.01 7.51 35.92
C ALA A 24 -17.38 6.89 35.59
N GLN A 25 -18.48 7.62 35.84
CA GLN A 25 -19.65 7.46 34.99
C GLN A 25 -19.33 8.20 33.70
N ALA A 26 -18.83 7.46 32.71
CA ALA A 26 -18.89 7.87 31.33
C ALA A 26 -20.36 8.18 31.06
N GLN A 27 -20.70 9.47 31.09
CA GLN A 27 -21.93 9.96 30.52
C GLN A 27 -21.87 9.50 29.07
N VAL A 28 -22.69 8.49 28.74
CA VAL A 28 -22.88 8.06 27.35
C VAL A 28 -23.12 9.34 26.57
N PRO A 29 -22.23 9.73 25.63
CA PRO A 29 -22.44 10.94 24.87
C PRO A 29 -23.83 10.87 24.26
N ALA A 30 -24.65 11.90 24.46
CA ALA A 30 -25.97 11.94 23.84
C ALA A 30 -25.79 11.65 22.34
N PRO A 31 -26.65 10.80 21.74
CA PRO A 31 -26.48 10.42 20.34
C PRO A 31 -26.42 11.68 19.47
N VAL A 32 -25.39 11.76 18.62
CA VAL A 32 -25.17 12.91 17.74
C VAL A 32 -26.34 12.98 16.75
N VAL A 33 -27.15 14.03 16.88
CA VAL A 33 -28.24 14.32 15.94
C VAL A 33 -27.65 14.65 14.57
N TRP A 34 -27.90 13.77 13.61
CA TRP A 34 -27.38 13.83 12.25
C TRP A 34 -28.44 13.33 11.25
N PRO A 35 -28.74 14.08 10.17
CA PRO A 35 -28.13 15.35 9.77
C PRO A 35 -28.51 16.52 10.71
N PRO A 36 -27.67 17.56 10.83
CA PRO A 36 -28.00 18.77 11.58
C PRO A 36 -29.20 19.50 10.96
N ALA A 37 -29.86 20.37 11.74
CA ALA A 37 -30.94 21.19 11.21
C ALA A 37 -30.43 22.12 10.09
N LEU A 38 -31.25 22.32 9.06
CA LEU A 38 -30.92 23.18 7.93
C LEU A 38 -30.91 24.65 8.34
N ALA A 39 -30.01 25.42 7.72
CA ALA A 39 -30.03 26.87 7.82
C ALA A 39 -31.30 27.42 7.13
N PRO A 40 -31.81 28.59 7.56
CA PRO A 40 -32.91 29.28 6.88
C PRO A 40 -32.61 29.49 5.39
N GLU A 41 -33.64 29.52 4.54
CA GLU A 41 -33.48 29.69 3.09
C GLU A 41 -32.76 30.99 2.68
N GLY A 42 -32.83 32.03 3.53
CA GLY A 42 -32.11 33.29 3.32
C GLY A 42 -30.59 33.26 3.59
N ASP A 43 -30.04 32.18 4.16
CA ASP A 43 -28.59 32.03 4.34
C ASP A 43 -27.95 31.47 3.06
N GLY A 44 -27.26 32.34 2.32
CA GLY A 44 -26.60 31.99 1.07
C GLY A 44 -25.32 31.15 1.21
N LEU A 45 -24.75 31.04 2.42
CA LEU A 45 -23.48 30.35 2.65
C LEU A 45 -23.66 29.03 3.40
N CYS A 46 -24.38 29.04 4.51
CA CYS A 46 -24.56 27.86 5.35
C CYS A 46 -25.70 26.97 4.83
N HIS A 47 -25.46 25.67 4.79
CA HIS A 47 -26.47 24.64 4.57
C HIS A 47 -27.12 24.22 5.88
N THR A 48 -26.35 24.21 6.98
CA THR A 48 -26.81 23.85 8.32
C THR A 48 -26.80 25.03 9.28
N VAL A 49 -27.58 24.93 10.35
CA VAL A 49 -27.36 25.76 11.55
C VAL A 49 -25.97 25.51 12.13
N LYS A 50 -25.55 26.37 13.06
CA LYS A 50 -24.26 26.27 13.76
C LYS A 50 -24.11 24.91 14.46
N LEU A 51 -23.06 24.18 14.10
CA LEU A 51 -22.76 22.84 14.59
C LEU A 51 -22.19 22.88 16.01
N ASN A 52 -22.58 21.90 16.84
CA ASN A 52 -21.86 21.59 18.08
C ASN A 52 -20.56 20.80 17.77
N LEU A 53 -19.71 20.59 18.78
CA LEU A 53 -18.40 19.94 18.56
C LEU A 53 -18.54 18.50 18.05
N ALA A 54 -19.48 17.72 18.60
CA ALA A 54 -19.70 16.35 18.15
C ALA A 54 -20.21 16.27 16.69
N GLN A 55 -20.95 17.28 16.24
CA GLN A 55 -21.37 17.41 14.84
C GLN A 55 -20.24 17.90 13.92
N VAL A 56 -19.29 18.67 14.45
CA VAL A 56 -18.06 19.04 13.73
C VAL A 56 -17.18 17.81 13.51
N ASP A 57 -16.95 17.03 14.56
CA ASP A 57 -16.16 15.80 14.48
C ASP A 57 -16.81 14.83 13.49
N LYS A 58 -18.14 14.66 13.57
CA LYS A 58 -18.89 13.80 12.62
C LYS A 58 -18.85 14.31 11.17
N ALA A 59 -18.92 15.62 10.96
CA ALA A 59 -18.77 16.20 9.61
C ALA A 59 -17.38 15.91 9.03
N GLN A 60 -16.33 16.02 9.85
CA GLN A 60 -14.96 15.70 9.45
C GLN A 60 -14.76 14.20 9.20
N GLU A 61 -15.35 13.33 10.01
CA GLU A 61 -15.39 11.87 9.79
C GLU A 61 -16.07 11.51 8.47
N GLU A 62 -17.15 12.21 8.11
CA GLU A 62 -17.84 12.04 6.82
C GLU A 62 -17.13 12.76 5.65
N GLY A 63 -16.01 13.44 5.89
CA GLY A 63 -15.24 14.16 4.87
C GLY A 63 -15.92 15.42 4.34
N ILE A 64 -16.82 16.02 5.13
CA ILE A 64 -17.55 17.24 4.77
C ILE A 64 -16.84 18.46 5.34
N ASP A 65 -16.39 19.36 4.45
CA ASP A 65 -15.75 20.60 4.85
C ASP A 65 -16.71 21.55 5.59
N ILE A 66 -16.15 22.22 6.61
CA ILE A 66 -16.88 23.11 7.52
C ILE A 66 -16.27 24.50 7.45
N ASP A 67 -17.12 25.52 7.34
CA ASP A 67 -16.67 26.90 7.54
C ASP A 67 -16.30 27.11 9.01
N GLN A 68 -15.01 27.31 9.29
CA GLN A 68 -14.49 27.38 10.66
C GLN A 68 -14.98 28.61 11.42
N GLN A 69 -15.34 29.70 10.72
CA GLN A 69 -15.79 30.94 11.35
C GLN A 69 -17.25 30.86 11.80
N ARG A 70 -18.13 30.29 10.97
CA ARG A 70 -19.56 30.12 11.25
C ARG A 70 -19.90 28.77 11.85
N ARG A 71 -18.96 27.81 11.83
CA ARG A 71 -19.14 26.41 12.25
C ARG A 71 -20.37 25.79 11.63
N CYS A 72 -20.49 25.89 10.31
CA CYS A 72 -21.59 25.31 9.54
C CYS A 72 -21.04 24.52 8.35
N ILE A 73 -21.77 23.50 7.90
CA ILE A 73 -21.53 22.92 6.58
C ILE A 73 -21.99 23.95 5.56
N THR A 74 -21.15 24.29 4.60
CA THR A 74 -21.52 25.25 3.56
C THR A 74 -22.41 24.57 2.50
N ARG A 75 -23.22 25.35 1.78
CA ARG A 75 -24.00 24.82 0.65
C ARG A 75 -23.12 24.20 -0.43
N ALA A 76 -21.94 24.78 -0.67
CA ALA A 76 -20.95 24.25 -1.60
C ALA A 76 -20.38 22.90 -1.12
N ALA A 77 -19.91 22.81 0.13
CA ALA A 77 -19.40 21.56 0.69
C ALA A 77 -20.44 20.44 0.72
N MET A 78 -21.70 20.78 1.03
CA MET A 78 -22.80 19.81 0.96
C MET A 78 -23.08 19.35 -0.48
N ALA A 79 -23.10 20.27 -1.45
CA ALA A 79 -23.29 19.92 -2.84
C ALA A 79 -22.16 19.02 -3.37
N GLU A 80 -20.91 19.32 -3.01
CA GLU A 80 -19.76 18.49 -3.35
C GLU A 80 -19.83 17.10 -2.72
N HIS A 81 -20.21 17.00 -1.44
CA HIS A 81 -20.40 15.72 -0.74
C HIS A 81 -21.51 14.88 -1.37
N GLU A 82 -22.66 15.47 -1.69
CA GLU A 82 -23.75 14.75 -2.37
C GLU A 82 -23.36 14.34 -3.79
N MET A 83 -22.67 15.20 -4.55
CA MET A 83 -22.11 14.83 -5.84
C MET A 83 -21.08 13.70 -5.73
N ALA A 84 -20.23 13.72 -4.68
CA ALA A 84 -19.29 12.64 -4.39
C ALA A 84 -20.02 11.34 -4.06
N LYS A 85 -21.04 11.35 -3.19
CA LYS A 85 -21.89 10.18 -2.91
C LYS A 85 -22.54 9.62 -4.16
N VAL A 86 -23.05 10.47 -5.05
CA VAL A 86 -23.64 10.04 -6.33
C VAL A 86 -22.58 9.42 -7.25
N ARG A 87 -21.40 10.03 -7.37
CA ARG A 87 -20.26 9.45 -8.13
C ARG A 87 -19.81 8.11 -7.53
N HIS A 88 -19.74 8.01 -6.20
CA HIS A 88 -19.38 6.78 -5.49
C HIS A 88 -20.45 5.69 -5.61
N ALA A 89 -21.74 6.04 -5.56
CA ALA A 89 -22.84 5.09 -5.77
C ALA A 89 -22.89 4.63 -7.23
N ALA A 90 -22.61 5.50 -8.19
CA ALA A 90 -22.50 5.15 -9.60
C ALA A 90 -21.29 4.23 -9.86
N ALA A 91 -20.13 4.54 -9.28
CA ALA A 91 -18.95 3.69 -9.31
C ALA A 91 -19.23 2.33 -8.64
N GLY A 92 -19.91 2.32 -7.49
CA GLY A 92 -20.32 1.10 -6.77
C GLY A 92 -21.23 0.20 -7.60
N LYS A 93 -22.24 0.76 -8.28
CA LYS A 93 -23.12 0.00 -9.19
C LYS A 93 -22.38 -0.53 -10.42
N GLN A 94 -21.45 0.24 -10.96
CA GLN A 94 -20.60 -0.20 -12.07
C GLN A 94 -19.65 -1.32 -11.63
N HIS A 95 -19.07 -1.22 -10.43
CA HIS A 95 -18.27 -2.27 -9.80
C HIS A 95 -19.12 -3.52 -9.50
N GLU A 96 -20.37 -3.40 -9.03
CA GLU A 96 -21.27 -4.54 -8.79
C GLU A 96 -21.65 -5.26 -10.10
N SER A 97 -21.92 -4.51 -11.18
CA SER A 97 -22.17 -5.08 -12.50
C SER A 97 -20.94 -5.81 -13.04
N GLN A 98 -19.75 -5.22 -12.91
CA GLN A 98 -18.48 -5.84 -13.28
C GLN A 98 -18.17 -7.07 -12.41
N ARG A 99 -18.50 -7.03 -11.11
CA ARG A 99 -18.37 -8.15 -10.17
C ARG A 99 -19.30 -9.30 -10.52
N GLY A 100 -20.51 -9.02 -11.01
CA GLY A 100 -21.43 -10.05 -11.50
C GLY A 100 -20.93 -10.77 -12.76
N GLU A 101 -20.32 -10.04 -13.69
CA GLU A 101 -19.69 -10.59 -14.89
C GLU A 101 -18.42 -11.39 -14.53
N GLN A 102 -17.59 -10.83 -13.65
CA GLN A 102 -16.37 -11.44 -13.14
C GLN A 102 -16.66 -12.73 -12.34
N ALA A 103 -17.72 -12.76 -11.51
CA ALA A 103 -18.14 -13.95 -10.78
C ALA A 103 -18.57 -15.10 -11.71
N ARG A 104 -19.18 -14.79 -12.87
CA ARG A 104 -19.52 -15.80 -13.88
C ARG A 104 -18.26 -16.37 -14.54
N ILE A 105 -17.28 -15.53 -14.85
CA ILE A 105 -15.99 -15.96 -15.38
C ILE A 105 -15.26 -16.84 -14.36
N GLU A 106 -15.27 -16.45 -13.07
CA GLU A 106 -14.68 -17.23 -11.98
C GLU A 106 -15.34 -18.59 -11.81
N GLN A 107 -16.67 -18.67 -11.90
CA GLN A 107 -17.38 -19.97 -11.88
C GLN A 107 -16.98 -20.87 -13.05
N VAL A 108 -16.83 -20.32 -14.26
CA VAL A 108 -16.39 -21.09 -15.43
C VAL A 108 -14.95 -21.60 -15.23
N VAL A 109 -14.06 -20.75 -14.73
CA VAL A 109 -12.66 -21.11 -14.43
C VAL A 109 -12.58 -22.16 -13.31
N GLU A 110 -13.39 -22.03 -12.25
CA GLU A 110 -13.46 -23.02 -11.17
C GLU A 110 -13.97 -24.38 -11.64
N GLN A 111 -14.97 -24.40 -12.54
CA GLN A 111 -15.45 -25.64 -13.18
C GLN A 111 -14.36 -26.29 -14.05
N GLN A 112 -13.57 -25.50 -14.78
CA GLN A 112 -12.47 -25.98 -15.62
C GLN A 112 -11.22 -26.42 -14.81
N ILE A 113 -11.00 -25.84 -13.63
CA ILE A 113 -9.99 -26.33 -12.67
C ILE A 113 -10.45 -27.66 -12.06
N ALA A 114 -11.73 -27.76 -11.69
CA ALA A 114 -12.31 -28.98 -11.10
C ALA A 114 -12.37 -30.17 -12.08
N SER A 115 -12.51 -29.91 -13.39
CA SER A 115 -12.46 -30.93 -14.44
C SER A 115 -11.03 -31.40 -14.76
N GLY A 116 -9.99 -30.75 -14.20
CA GLY A 116 -8.59 -31.05 -14.48
C GLY A 116 -8.11 -30.54 -15.85
N GLU A 117 -8.91 -29.75 -16.57
CA GLU A 117 -8.56 -29.16 -17.87
C GLU A 117 -7.56 -28.00 -17.73
N ILE A 118 -7.47 -27.38 -16.54
CA ILE A 118 -6.54 -26.27 -16.25
C ILE A 118 -5.63 -26.62 -15.06
N THR A 119 -4.33 -26.78 -15.32
CA THR A 119 -3.29 -26.65 -14.28
C THR A 119 -3.29 -25.18 -13.82
N LEU A 120 -3.43 -24.88 -12.52
CA LEU A 120 -3.45 -23.50 -11.99
C LEU A 120 -2.31 -22.65 -12.61
N GLN A 121 -2.64 -21.86 -13.63
CA GLN A 121 -1.66 -21.10 -14.39
C GLN A 121 -1.20 -19.91 -13.56
N ASN A 122 0.12 -19.68 -13.50
CA ASN A 122 0.63 -18.43 -12.97
C ASN A 122 0.36 -17.28 -13.96
N LEU A 123 0.48 -16.03 -13.50
CA LEU A 123 0.16 -14.86 -14.32
C LEU A 123 0.96 -14.82 -15.63
N MET A 124 2.23 -15.23 -15.59
CA MET A 124 3.08 -15.25 -16.79
C MET A 124 2.55 -16.22 -17.85
N GLN A 125 2.12 -17.42 -17.44
CA GLN A 125 1.49 -18.40 -18.33
C GLN A 125 0.18 -17.86 -18.93
N ALA A 126 -0.64 -17.19 -18.12
CA ALA A 126 -1.90 -16.63 -18.60
C ALA A 126 -1.75 -15.43 -19.56
N ARG A 127 -0.58 -14.77 -19.54
CA ARG A 127 -0.18 -13.72 -20.48
C ARG A 127 0.53 -14.26 -21.72
N ALA A 128 1.00 -15.51 -21.71
CA ALA A 128 1.73 -16.09 -22.82
C ALA A 128 0.90 -16.06 -24.11
N GLY A 129 1.51 -15.62 -25.20
CA GLY A 129 0.85 -15.47 -26.50
C GLY A 129 -0.14 -14.31 -26.61
N LYS A 130 -0.33 -13.49 -25.57
CA LYS A 130 -1.20 -12.30 -25.60
C LYS A 130 -0.39 -11.03 -25.82
N ALA A 131 -0.83 -10.21 -26.78
CA ALA A 131 -0.29 -8.87 -27.00
C ALA A 131 -1.14 -7.85 -26.24
N THR A 132 -0.48 -6.90 -25.58
CA THR A 132 -1.15 -5.79 -24.90
C THR A 132 -1.67 -4.76 -25.90
N ARG A 133 -2.85 -4.17 -25.60
CA ARG A 133 -3.39 -3.02 -26.34
C ARG A 133 -3.21 -1.70 -25.58
N ILE A 134 -2.35 -1.67 -24.56
CA ILE A 134 -2.21 -0.52 -23.67
C ILE A 134 -1.87 0.78 -24.40
N ALA A 135 -1.07 0.71 -25.46
CA ALA A 135 -0.68 1.85 -26.28
C ALA A 135 -1.89 2.64 -26.85
N THR A 136 -3.01 1.97 -27.14
CA THR A 136 -4.21 2.65 -27.67
C THR A 136 -5.03 3.36 -26.59
N ALA A 137 -4.72 3.14 -25.32
CA ALA A 137 -5.42 3.71 -24.17
C ALA A 137 -4.59 4.74 -23.40
N LEU A 138 -3.37 5.06 -23.85
CA LEU A 138 -2.51 6.01 -23.16
C LEU A 138 -2.98 7.46 -23.37
N LEU A 139 -3.06 8.22 -22.28
CA LEU A 139 -3.20 9.67 -22.34
C LEU A 139 -1.91 10.32 -22.84
N PRO A 140 -1.95 11.55 -23.38
CA PRO A 140 -0.74 12.29 -23.75
C PRO A 140 0.28 12.37 -22.62
N ALA A 141 -0.17 12.51 -21.37
CA ALA A 141 0.68 12.51 -20.17
C ALA A 141 1.46 11.21 -19.92
N ALA A 142 1.11 10.10 -20.59
CA ALA A 142 1.90 8.87 -20.56
C ALA A 142 3.23 8.99 -21.32
N HIS A 143 3.31 9.92 -22.29
CA HIS A 143 4.49 10.18 -23.09
C HIS A 143 5.44 11.10 -22.31
N MET A 144 6.07 10.53 -21.30
CA MET A 144 7.07 11.23 -20.50
C MET A 144 8.34 11.44 -21.34
N PRO A 145 9.00 12.61 -21.22
CA PRO A 145 10.31 12.79 -21.82
C PRO A 145 11.30 11.77 -21.23
N VAL A 146 12.24 11.32 -22.06
CA VAL A 146 13.36 10.49 -21.59
C VAL A 146 14.11 11.25 -20.51
N ARG A 147 14.31 10.61 -19.36
CA ARG A 147 15.07 11.16 -18.24
C ARG A 147 16.38 10.42 -18.12
N SER A 148 17.48 11.11 -17.85
CA SER A 148 18.73 10.44 -17.51
C SER A 148 18.57 9.58 -16.25
N MET A 149 19.42 8.57 -16.12
CA MET A 149 19.51 7.83 -14.85
C MET A 149 19.95 8.78 -13.73
N PRO A 150 19.38 8.64 -12.52
CA PRO A 150 19.82 9.43 -11.38
C PRO A 150 21.25 9.04 -10.96
N GLU A 151 21.91 9.95 -10.24
CA GLU A 151 23.27 9.74 -9.72
C GLU A 151 23.24 9.67 -8.19
N PRO A 152 22.90 8.51 -7.60
CA PRO A 152 22.95 8.34 -6.15
C PRO A 152 24.40 8.42 -5.65
N PRO A 153 24.62 8.76 -4.35
CA PRO A 153 25.94 8.62 -3.75
C PRO A 153 26.47 7.19 -3.92
N SER A 154 27.65 7.03 -4.53
CA SER A 154 28.23 5.73 -4.87
C SER A 154 28.47 4.82 -3.66
N ARG A 155 28.62 5.41 -2.47
CA ARG A 155 28.68 4.69 -1.19
C ARG A 155 27.37 4.01 -0.78
N LEU A 156 26.24 4.43 -1.35
CA LEU A 156 24.91 3.89 -1.08
C LEU A 156 24.46 2.95 -2.19
N PHE A 157 24.68 3.34 -3.45
CA PHE A 157 24.20 2.60 -4.60
C PHE A 157 25.15 2.71 -5.79
N VAL A 158 25.30 1.61 -6.52
CA VAL A 158 26.04 1.51 -7.78
C VAL A 158 25.14 0.95 -8.88
N PRO A 159 25.37 1.29 -10.15
CA PRO A 159 24.57 0.77 -11.25
C PRO A 159 24.79 -0.73 -11.46
N MET A 160 23.71 -1.45 -11.78
CA MET A 160 23.68 -2.84 -12.21
C MET A 160 22.93 -2.90 -13.55
N SER A 161 23.34 -3.79 -14.47
CA SER A 161 22.57 -4.09 -15.68
C SER A 161 21.97 -5.49 -15.60
N TYR A 162 20.80 -5.69 -16.19
CA TYR A 162 20.15 -7.00 -16.27
C TYR A 162 19.40 -7.16 -17.61
N GLN A 163 19.22 -8.41 -18.03
CA GLN A 163 18.52 -8.75 -19.28
C GLN A 163 17.07 -9.13 -18.98
N SER A 164 16.12 -8.48 -19.64
CA SER A 164 14.69 -8.81 -19.57
C SER A 164 14.13 -9.01 -20.98
N GLY A 165 13.96 -10.27 -21.38
CA GLY A 165 13.67 -10.60 -22.78
C GLY A 165 14.79 -10.09 -23.68
N ASP A 166 14.45 -9.28 -24.67
CA ASP A 166 15.42 -8.65 -25.58
C ASP A 166 15.96 -7.29 -25.08
N LEU A 167 15.49 -6.82 -23.92
CA LEU A 167 15.90 -5.53 -23.35
C LEU A 167 17.06 -5.69 -22.38
N LYS A 168 18.08 -4.84 -22.51
CA LYS A 168 19.10 -4.61 -21.48
C LYS A 168 18.69 -3.40 -20.64
N LEU A 169 18.30 -3.65 -19.40
CA LEU A 169 17.79 -2.66 -18.46
C LEU A 169 18.80 -2.39 -17.35
N LYS A 170 18.66 -1.25 -16.66
CA LYS A 170 19.51 -0.87 -15.53
C LYS A 170 18.77 -0.95 -14.20
N ALA A 171 19.52 -1.05 -13.12
CA ALA A 171 19.05 -0.97 -11.76
C ALA A 171 20.14 -0.31 -10.90
N PHE A 172 19.82 0.02 -9.66
CA PHE A 172 20.78 0.44 -8.65
C PHE A 172 20.78 -0.54 -7.50
N VAL A 173 21.97 -0.96 -7.07
CA VAL A 173 22.14 -1.93 -5.99
C VAL A 173 23.15 -1.40 -4.96
N THR A 174 22.99 -1.77 -3.70
CA THR A 174 24.00 -1.52 -2.67
C THR A 174 25.36 -2.07 -3.13
N PRO A 175 26.46 -1.31 -3.04
CA PRO A 175 27.79 -1.78 -3.44
C PRO A 175 28.25 -2.95 -2.57
N ASP A 176 29.16 -3.76 -3.11
CA ASP A 176 29.83 -4.82 -2.35
C ASP A 176 30.55 -4.21 -1.13
N PRO A 177 30.22 -4.64 0.11
CA PRO A 177 30.92 -4.16 1.30
C PRO A 177 32.41 -4.57 1.35
N GLY A 178 32.83 -5.56 0.57
CA GLY A 178 34.21 -6.08 0.58
C GLY A 178 34.58 -6.86 1.85
N ASP A 179 33.61 -7.22 2.68
CA ASP A 179 33.81 -7.93 3.96
C ASP A 179 33.70 -9.46 3.83
N GLY A 180 33.41 -9.96 2.63
CA GLY A 180 33.23 -11.39 2.32
C GLY A 180 31.94 -11.99 2.86
N ARG A 181 31.02 -11.20 3.43
CA ARG A 181 29.76 -11.68 4.00
C ARG A 181 28.63 -11.54 2.99
N LYS A 182 27.72 -12.52 2.97
CA LYS A 182 26.48 -12.45 2.20
C LYS A 182 25.38 -11.73 2.99
N GLN A 183 24.76 -10.75 2.35
CA GLN A 183 23.72 -9.91 2.94
C GLN A 183 22.33 -10.34 2.44
N PRO A 184 21.29 -10.26 3.28
CA PRO A 184 19.91 -10.35 2.80
C PRO A 184 19.61 -9.15 1.89
N LEU A 185 18.76 -9.34 0.89
CA LEU A 185 18.44 -8.34 -0.13
C LEU A 185 16.97 -7.92 -0.05
N MET A 186 16.71 -6.62 -0.02
CA MET A 186 15.39 -6.05 -0.27
C MET A 186 15.34 -5.45 -1.67
N VAL A 187 14.49 -6.00 -2.54
CA VAL A 187 14.13 -5.36 -3.81
C VAL A 187 12.95 -4.43 -3.55
N TRP A 188 13.10 -3.13 -3.81
CA TRP A 188 12.07 -2.14 -3.51
C TRP A 188 11.54 -1.45 -4.77
N LEU A 189 10.21 -1.47 -4.93
CA LEU A 189 9.50 -0.82 -6.02
C LEU A 189 8.82 0.45 -5.52
N THR A 190 9.18 1.60 -6.07
CA THR A 190 8.70 2.91 -5.64
C THR A 190 7.23 3.14 -6.00
N GLY A 191 6.57 4.00 -5.23
CA GLY A 191 5.23 4.51 -5.53
C GLY A 191 5.24 5.48 -6.72
N GLY A 192 4.07 5.66 -7.31
CA GLY A 192 3.88 6.54 -8.46
C GLY A 192 4.50 6.02 -9.75
N ASP A 193 5.45 6.75 -10.34
CA ASP A 193 6.18 6.28 -11.54
C ASP A 193 7.17 5.16 -11.19
N THR A 194 6.67 3.94 -11.00
CA THR A 194 7.48 2.78 -10.58
C THR A 194 8.48 2.32 -11.65
N ASN A 195 8.33 2.76 -12.92
CA ASN A 195 9.26 2.41 -13.98
C ASN A 195 10.57 3.21 -13.89
N SER A 196 10.51 4.43 -13.36
CA SER A 196 11.65 5.33 -13.30
C SER A 196 12.08 5.59 -11.87
N LEU A 197 13.33 5.98 -11.71
CA LEU A 197 13.89 6.45 -10.45
C LEU A 197 14.32 7.91 -10.56
N ASP A 198 14.21 8.60 -9.44
CA ASP A 198 14.74 9.96 -9.23
C ASP A 198 15.55 9.94 -7.92
N ASP A 199 15.32 10.84 -6.97
CA ASP A 199 15.90 10.72 -5.61
C ASP A 199 15.22 9.59 -4.80
N PHE A 200 15.70 8.36 -4.99
CA PHE A 200 15.24 7.18 -4.26
C PHE A 200 16.08 6.87 -3.00
N TRP A 201 17.20 7.56 -2.80
CA TRP A 201 18.14 7.29 -1.72
C TRP A 201 17.94 8.20 -0.51
N SER A 202 17.49 9.44 -0.72
CA SER A 202 17.25 10.38 0.38
C SER A 202 16.04 9.95 1.20
N GLU A 203 16.16 10.07 2.52
CA GLU A 203 15.05 9.79 3.42
C GLU A 203 14.00 10.88 3.32
N GLY A 204 12.74 10.47 3.20
CA GLY A 204 11.61 11.37 3.35
C GLY A 204 11.34 11.71 4.82
N PRO A 205 10.38 12.62 5.08
CA PRO A 205 9.89 12.85 6.45
C PRO A 205 9.30 11.57 7.03
N ALA A 206 9.26 11.46 8.37
CA ALA A 206 8.74 10.26 9.05
C ALA A 206 7.32 9.86 8.64
N THR A 207 6.51 10.83 8.24
CA THR A 207 5.12 10.65 7.77
C THR A 207 5.03 10.22 6.30
N ASN A 208 6.14 10.20 5.55
CA ASN A 208 6.15 9.86 4.12
C ASN A 208 7.56 9.46 3.64
N ASP A 209 8.22 8.55 4.35
CA ASP A 209 9.54 8.03 3.94
C ASP A 209 9.39 6.85 2.98
N GLN A 210 9.33 7.16 1.68
CA GLN A 210 9.21 6.17 0.60
C GLN A 210 10.54 5.54 0.18
N SER A 211 11.67 5.98 0.75
CA SER A 211 13.01 5.50 0.39
C SER A 211 13.30 4.08 0.85
N ALA A 212 12.46 3.54 1.75
CA ALA A 212 12.66 2.26 2.43
C ALA A 212 14.05 2.13 3.10
N SER A 213 14.61 3.27 3.53
CA SER A 213 15.95 3.39 4.13
C SER A 213 16.18 2.49 5.33
N ALA A 214 15.12 2.12 6.04
CA ALA A 214 15.17 1.22 7.19
C ALA A 214 15.91 -0.10 6.87
N PHE A 215 15.71 -0.67 5.68
CA PHE A 215 16.35 -1.95 5.31
C PHE A 215 17.87 -1.80 5.13
N ARG A 216 18.34 -0.81 4.36
CA ARG A 216 19.79 -0.56 4.23
C ARG A 216 20.44 -0.15 5.55
N LYS A 217 19.74 0.63 6.38
CA LYS A 217 20.23 1.02 7.72
C LYS A 217 20.34 -0.15 8.67
N ALA A 218 19.51 -1.17 8.51
CA ALA A 218 19.61 -2.41 9.27
C ALA A 218 20.72 -3.35 8.77
N GLY A 219 21.38 -3.05 7.63
CA GLY A 219 22.44 -3.88 7.05
C GLY A 219 21.99 -4.86 5.98
N MET A 220 20.81 -4.63 5.39
CA MET A 220 20.39 -5.35 4.18
C MET A 220 20.95 -4.67 2.93
N ALA A 221 21.31 -5.44 1.92
CA ALA A 221 21.47 -4.90 0.58
C ALA A 221 20.10 -4.44 0.06
N MET A 222 20.08 -3.40 -0.76
CA MET A 222 18.88 -2.95 -1.45
C MET A 222 19.09 -2.92 -2.96
N LEU A 223 18.03 -3.27 -3.70
CA LEU A 223 17.96 -3.19 -5.16
C LEU A 223 16.75 -2.32 -5.56
N PHE A 224 16.99 -1.33 -6.40
CA PHE A 224 15.99 -0.49 -7.03
C PHE A 224 16.07 -0.67 -8.55
N PRO A 225 15.19 -1.48 -9.16
CA PRO A 225 15.18 -1.62 -10.60
C PRO A 225 14.59 -0.37 -11.27
N THR A 226 15.16 0.03 -12.40
CA THR A 226 14.45 0.85 -13.39
C THR A 226 13.92 -0.08 -14.46
N LEU A 227 12.69 0.14 -14.93
CA LEU A 227 11.98 -0.81 -15.78
C LEU A 227 11.97 -0.34 -17.24
N ARG A 228 11.39 -1.13 -18.15
CA ARG A 228 11.21 -0.74 -19.55
C ARG A 228 10.55 0.64 -19.69
N GLY A 229 11.08 1.47 -20.58
CA GLY A 229 10.58 2.83 -20.80
C GLY A 229 10.67 3.78 -19.60
N GLY A 230 11.43 3.42 -18.56
CA GLY A 230 11.76 4.28 -17.42
C GLY A 230 13.16 4.89 -17.56
N ASN A 231 13.32 6.15 -17.11
CA ASN A 231 14.53 6.94 -17.35
C ASN A 231 15.02 6.81 -18.82
N ASP A 232 16.24 6.32 -19.03
CA ASP A 232 16.88 6.11 -20.33
C ASP A 232 16.93 4.63 -20.74
N ASN A 233 16.16 3.75 -20.05
CA ASN A 233 16.05 2.36 -20.44
C ASN A 233 15.29 2.20 -21.75
N PRO A 234 15.65 1.20 -22.57
CA PRO A 234 14.92 0.88 -23.79
C PRO A 234 13.53 0.31 -23.49
N GLY A 235 12.73 0.16 -24.55
CA GLY A 235 11.37 -0.37 -24.50
C GLY A 235 10.32 0.71 -24.24
N GLN A 236 9.08 0.28 -24.01
CA GLN A 236 7.94 1.15 -23.72
C GLN A 236 7.28 0.72 -22.42
N ARG A 237 6.68 1.68 -21.72
CA ARG A 237 5.91 1.41 -20.51
C ARG A 237 4.65 0.65 -20.88
N GLU A 238 4.44 -0.48 -20.23
CA GLU A 238 3.30 -1.35 -20.49
C GLU A 238 2.33 -1.40 -19.30
N TYR A 239 2.62 -0.71 -18.20
CA TYR A 239 1.76 -0.54 -17.02
C TYR A 239 1.34 -1.85 -16.35
N PHE A 240 2.29 -2.51 -15.69
CA PHE A 240 2.15 -3.80 -15.00
C PHE A 240 2.17 -5.04 -15.89
N TRP A 241 2.48 -4.91 -17.18
CA TRP A 241 2.58 -6.07 -18.07
C TRP A 241 4.00 -6.62 -18.06
N GLY A 242 4.83 -6.16 -18.99
CA GLY A 242 6.23 -6.53 -19.08
C GLY A 242 7.07 -6.06 -17.89
N GLU A 243 6.61 -5.06 -17.13
CA GLU A 243 7.27 -4.66 -15.88
C GLU A 243 7.37 -5.81 -14.87
N VAL A 244 6.42 -6.76 -14.87
CA VAL A 244 6.48 -7.96 -14.04
C VAL A 244 7.70 -8.81 -14.39
N GLN A 245 7.98 -8.96 -15.69
CA GLN A 245 9.16 -9.68 -16.17
C GLN A 245 10.45 -8.92 -15.85
N ASP A 246 10.43 -7.59 -15.94
CA ASP A 246 11.60 -6.76 -15.65
C ASP A 246 12.02 -6.90 -14.18
N VAL A 247 11.07 -6.83 -13.25
CA VAL A 247 11.35 -7.01 -11.81
C VAL A 247 11.86 -8.43 -11.54
N ALA A 248 11.23 -9.45 -12.14
CA ALA A 248 11.68 -10.83 -12.02
C ALA A 248 13.14 -11.01 -12.48
N ALA A 249 13.49 -10.45 -13.63
CA ALA A 249 14.84 -10.50 -14.18
C ALA A 249 15.85 -9.76 -13.29
N ALA A 250 15.49 -8.59 -12.76
CA ALA A 250 16.35 -7.84 -11.85
C ALA A 250 16.65 -8.63 -10.56
N ILE A 251 15.64 -9.30 -9.99
CA ILE A 251 15.80 -10.19 -8.82
C ILE A 251 16.79 -11.32 -9.14
N LEU A 252 16.60 -12.02 -10.27
CA LEU A 252 17.45 -13.14 -10.68
C LEU A 252 18.89 -12.71 -10.98
N GLN A 253 19.08 -11.49 -11.50
CA GLN A 253 20.42 -10.92 -11.70
C GLN A 253 21.10 -10.57 -10.37
N ALA A 254 20.36 -9.95 -9.44
CA ALA A 254 20.90 -9.58 -8.13
C ALA A 254 21.22 -10.80 -7.27
N ALA A 255 20.48 -11.91 -7.41
CA ALA A 255 20.75 -13.17 -6.73
C ALA A 255 22.14 -13.78 -7.09
N GLN A 256 22.75 -13.34 -8.20
CA GLN A 256 24.07 -13.81 -8.65
C GLN A 256 25.22 -12.95 -8.09
N LEU A 257 24.93 -11.83 -7.42
CA LEU A 257 25.97 -10.99 -6.82
C LEU A 257 26.67 -11.76 -5.68
N PRO A 258 28.01 -11.72 -5.60
CA PRO A 258 28.77 -12.59 -4.68
C PRO A 258 28.50 -12.29 -3.19
N TYR A 259 28.08 -11.05 -2.89
CA TYR A 259 27.76 -10.55 -1.55
C TYR A 259 26.25 -10.58 -1.24
N VAL A 260 25.40 -11.11 -2.14
CA VAL A 260 23.97 -11.32 -1.87
C VAL A 260 23.73 -12.76 -1.42
N ASP A 261 22.89 -12.92 -0.40
CA ASP A 261 22.38 -14.21 0.05
C ASP A 261 21.13 -14.61 -0.76
N PRO A 262 21.22 -15.58 -1.69
CA PRO A 262 20.09 -15.95 -2.53
C PRO A 262 18.94 -16.62 -1.76
N ALA A 263 19.18 -17.05 -0.51
CA ALA A 263 18.13 -17.61 0.34
C ALA A 263 17.34 -16.55 1.12
N ARG A 264 17.82 -15.29 1.13
CA ARG A 264 17.23 -14.17 1.89
C ARG A 264 16.97 -12.96 0.98
N ILE A 265 16.25 -13.20 -0.12
CA ILE A 265 15.76 -12.15 -1.02
C ILE A 265 14.30 -11.85 -0.69
N TYR A 266 13.98 -10.58 -0.51
CA TYR A 266 12.64 -10.07 -0.25
C TYR A 266 12.24 -9.09 -1.35
N LEU A 267 10.93 -9.01 -1.60
CA LEU A 267 10.34 -8.05 -2.52
C LEU A 267 9.43 -7.11 -1.73
N GLY A 268 9.59 -5.82 -1.91
CA GLY A 268 8.75 -4.81 -1.29
C GLY A 268 8.34 -3.75 -2.31
N GLY A 269 7.27 -3.03 -2.01
CA GLY A 269 6.91 -1.86 -2.77
C GLY A 269 5.84 -1.05 -2.08
N HIS A 270 5.68 0.18 -2.55
CA HIS A 270 4.66 1.12 -2.08
C HIS A 270 3.72 1.53 -3.20
N SER A 271 2.42 1.66 -2.92
CA SER A 271 1.39 2.16 -3.83
C SER A 271 1.42 1.42 -5.17
N THR A 272 1.66 2.12 -6.29
CA THR A 272 1.88 1.54 -7.62
C THR A 272 2.94 0.42 -7.61
N GLY A 273 4.07 0.64 -6.94
CA GLY A 273 5.11 -0.37 -6.77
C GLY A 273 4.66 -1.57 -5.93
N ALA A 274 3.76 -1.38 -4.96
CA ALA A 274 3.16 -2.48 -4.21
C ALA A 274 2.24 -3.34 -5.08
N THR A 275 1.44 -2.71 -5.95
CA THR A 275 0.61 -3.42 -6.94
C THR A 275 1.49 -4.25 -7.88
N LEU A 276 2.60 -3.67 -8.37
CA LEU A 276 3.56 -4.39 -9.20
C LEU A 276 4.24 -5.53 -8.41
N ALA A 277 4.59 -5.31 -7.14
CA ALA A 277 5.17 -6.33 -6.28
C ALA A 277 4.25 -7.55 -6.11
N LEU A 278 2.95 -7.32 -5.90
CA LEU A 278 1.97 -8.41 -5.83
C LEU A 278 1.88 -9.19 -7.14
N LEU A 279 1.77 -8.50 -8.28
CA LEU A 279 1.74 -9.17 -9.59
C LEU A 279 3.02 -9.96 -9.85
N THR A 280 4.18 -9.42 -9.50
CA THR A 280 5.45 -10.11 -9.62
C THR A 280 5.54 -11.35 -8.72
N ALA A 281 4.98 -11.30 -7.51
CA ALA A 281 4.93 -12.46 -6.62
C ALA A 281 4.15 -13.64 -7.22
N THR A 282 3.17 -13.38 -8.08
CA THR A 282 2.40 -14.42 -8.77
C THR A 282 3.23 -15.20 -9.79
N ALA A 283 4.38 -14.68 -10.22
CA ALA A 283 5.29 -15.38 -11.14
C ALA A 283 6.02 -16.57 -10.47
N GLY A 284 5.95 -16.71 -9.14
CA GLY A 284 6.55 -17.83 -8.42
C GLY A 284 8.07 -17.71 -8.24
N LEU A 285 8.58 -16.48 -8.09
CA LEU A 285 9.99 -16.20 -7.87
C LEU A 285 10.50 -16.73 -6.52
N PRO A 286 11.82 -17.01 -6.39
CA PRO A 286 12.43 -17.51 -5.16
C PRO A 286 12.64 -16.40 -4.12
N VAL A 287 11.60 -15.66 -3.78
CA VAL A 287 11.63 -14.64 -2.70
C VAL A 287 11.15 -15.26 -1.40
N GLN A 288 11.82 -14.94 -0.29
CA GLN A 288 11.50 -15.43 1.04
C GLN A 288 10.28 -14.73 1.64
N GLY A 289 9.99 -13.50 1.20
CA GLY A 289 8.81 -12.75 1.62
C GLY A 289 8.50 -11.56 0.72
N VAL A 290 7.23 -11.15 0.70
CA VAL A 290 6.74 -9.99 -0.07
C VAL A 290 6.04 -9.00 0.85
N PHE A 291 6.35 -7.71 0.75
CA PHE A 291 5.78 -6.64 1.57
C PHE A 291 5.16 -5.55 0.69
N ALA A 292 3.86 -5.64 0.47
CA ALA A 292 3.11 -4.75 -0.42
C ALA A 292 2.38 -3.68 0.40
N PHE A 293 2.90 -2.45 0.40
CA PHE A 293 2.34 -1.31 1.13
C PHE A 293 1.36 -0.51 0.26
N GLY A 294 0.08 -0.53 0.62
CA GLY A 294 -1.01 0.18 -0.04
C GLY A 294 -1.23 -0.15 -1.51
N PRO A 295 -1.16 -1.42 -1.97
CA PRO A 295 -1.52 -1.76 -3.34
C PRO A 295 -3.01 -1.50 -3.60
N VAL A 296 -3.36 -1.16 -4.84
CA VAL A 296 -4.74 -1.34 -5.31
C VAL A 296 -4.98 -2.80 -5.69
N ASP A 297 -6.23 -3.23 -5.53
CA ASP A 297 -6.75 -4.54 -5.88
C ASP A 297 -6.98 -4.68 -7.39
N GLU A 298 -7.52 -3.64 -8.01
CA GLU A 298 -7.72 -3.53 -9.45
C GLU A 298 -7.03 -2.29 -10.03
N VAL A 299 -6.39 -2.45 -11.20
CA VAL A 299 -5.67 -1.33 -11.85
C VAL A 299 -6.59 -0.19 -12.29
N SER A 300 -7.87 -0.47 -12.50
CA SER A 300 -8.89 0.56 -12.76
C SER A 300 -9.00 1.58 -11.62
N GLY A 301 -8.55 1.23 -10.40
CA GLY A 301 -8.45 2.15 -9.27
C GLY A 301 -7.39 3.26 -9.46
N TYR A 302 -6.44 3.09 -10.39
CA TYR A 302 -5.52 4.15 -10.78
C TYR A 302 -6.11 5.00 -11.90
N GLY A 303 -6.32 6.30 -11.67
CA GLY A 303 -6.82 7.24 -12.69
C GLY A 303 -5.78 7.77 -13.71
N TRP A 304 -4.61 7.15 -13.86
CA TRP A 304 -3.45 7.81 -14.51
C TRP A 304 -2.44 6.84 -15.13
N PRO A 305 -1.74 7.21 -16.22
CA PRO A 305 -2.21 7.93 -17.41
C PRO A 305 -2.83 6.95 -18.44
N VAL A 306 -3.55 5.93 -17.97
CA VAL A 306 -4.22 4.92 -18.80
C VAL A 306 -5.73 5.15 -18.74
N LYS A 307 -6.38 5.19 -19.91
CA LYS A 307 -7.84 5.12 -20.06
C LYS A 307 -8.31 3.68 -19.93
N TRP A 308 -8.48 3.20 -18.70
CA TRP A 308 -8.81 1.80 -18.41
C TRP A 308 -10.14 1.33 -19.03
N ASP A 309 -11.06 2.25 -19.31
CA ASP A 309 -12.32 2.01 -20.03
C ASP A 309 -12.10 1.56 -21.49
N LEU A 310 -10.96 1.92 -22.09
CA LEU A 310 -10.58 1.47 -23.44
C LEU A 310 -9.83 0.13 -23.44
N ILE A 311 -9.52 -0.41 -22.26
CA ILE A 311 -8.85 -1.71 -22.11
C ILE A 311 -9.90 -2.79 -21.84
N SER A 312 -9.79 -3.91 -22.55
CA SER A 312 -10.73 -5.02 -22.40
C SER A 312 -10.75 -5.54 -20.96
N PRO A 313 -11.90 -6.03 -20.47
CA PRO A 313 -11.99 -6.64 -19.14
C PRO A 313 -10.93 -7.72 -18.90
N ASP A 314 -10.66 -8.55 -19.92
CA ASP A 314 -9.62 -9.59 -19.84
C ASP A 314 -8.20 -9.05 -19.65
N GLU A 315 -7.83 -7.98 -20.36
CA GLU A 315 -6.50 -7.37 -20.20
C GLU A 315 -6.40 -6.65 -18.85
N ARG A 316 -7.46 -5.98 -18.38
CA ARG A 316 -7.50 -5.40 -17.03
C ARG A 316 -7.38 -6.48 -15.96
N ARG A 317 -8.08 -7.60 -16.08
CA ARG A 317 -7.99 -8.75 -15.18
C ARG A 317 -6.55 -9.28 -15.11
N LEU A 318 -5.84 -9.33 -16.24
CA LEU A 318 -4.43 -9.72 -16.30
C LEU A 318 -3.49 -8.69 -15.67
N ARG A 319 -3.94 -7.49 -15.33
CA ARG A 319 -3.16 -6.42 -14.69
C ARG A 319 -3.53 -6.19 -13.23
N SER A 320 -4.66 -6.71 -12.78
CA SER A 320 -5.18 -6.53 -11.43
C SER A 320 -4.75 -7.66 -10.49
N PRO A 321 -3.99 -7.41 -9.41
CA PRO A 321 -3.47 -8.48 -8.54
C PRO A 321 -4.55 -9.33 -7.87
N MET A 322 -5.75 -8.78 -7.62
CA MET A 322 -6.86 -9.48 -6.98
C MET A 322 -7.17 -10.86 -7.58
N HIS A 323 -7.08 -11.00 -8.91
CA HIS A 323 -7.42 -12.26 -9.59
C HIS A 323 -6.31 -13.31 -9.56
N TRP A 324 -5.11 -12.95 -9.09
CA TRP A 324 -3.92 -13.79 -9.16
C TRP A 324 -3.33 -14.14 -7.80
N LEU A 325 -3.96 -13.68 -6.71
CA LEU A 325 -3.52 -13.93 -5.34
C LEU A 325 -3.29 -15.43 -5.04
N HIS A 326 -4.09 -16.31 -5.65
CA HIS A 326 -3.95 -17.77 -5.51
C HIS A 326 -2.62 -18.33 -6.06
N ALA A 327 -1.97 -17.63 -7.00
CA ALA A 327 -0.71 -18.06 -7.61
C ALA A 327 0.52 -17.68 -6.77
N ILE A 328 0.35 -16.85 -5.72
CA ILE A 328 1.45 -16.43 -4.84
C ILE A 328 1.86 -17.60 -3.93
N LYS A 329 3.15 -17.96 -4.01
CA LYS A 329 3.74 -19.09 -3.25
C LYS A 329 4.53 -18.65 -2.01
N SER A 330 5.08 -17.44 -2.05
CA SER A 330 5.88 -16.86 -0.97
C SER A 330 4.98 -16.22 0.11
N PRO A 331 5.37 -16.27 1.39
CA PRO A 331 4.73 -15.47 2.43
C PRO A 331 4.65 -14.00 2.01
N THR A 332 3.46 -13.42 2.07
CA THR A 332 3.18 -12.10 1.51
C THR A 332 2.30 -11.32 2.47
N TRP A 333 2.76 -10.12 2.85
CA TRP A 333 2.03 -9.18 3.68
C TRP A 333 1.49 -8.06 2.82
N ILE A 334 0.16 -7.98 2.73
CA ILE A 334 -0.57 -6.88 2.12
C ILE A 334 -0.91 -5.91 3.26
N ILE A 335 -0.33 -4.72 3.21
CA ILE A 335 -0.28 -3.78 4.31
C ILE A 335 -0.94 -2.47 3.90
N GLU A 336 -1.79 -1.90 4.73
CA GLU A 336 -2.34 -0.55 4.51
C GLU A 336 -2.65 0.13 5.85
N GLY A 337 -2.50 1.46 5.91
CA GLY A 337 -2.93 2.27 7.05
C GLY A 337 -4.46 2.31 7.18
N SER A 338 -4.99 2.31 8.40
CA SER A 338 -6.43 2.36 8.64
C SER A 338 -7.05 3.76 8.49
N LYS A 339 -6.24 4.82 8.45
CA LYS A 339 -6.70 6.20 8.27
C LYS A 339 -6.71 6.61 6.81
N SER A 340 -7.60 7.54 6.50
CA SER A 340 -7.60 8.25 5.21
C SER A 340 -6.49 9.31 5.16
N PRO A 341 -5.90 9.57 3.99
CA PRO A 341 -6.14 8.87 2.71
C PRO A 341 -5.46 7.49 2.65
N GLY A 342 -6.04 6.54 1.91
CA GLY A 342 -5.40 5.25 1.60
C GLY A 342 -6.29 4.23 0.89
N ASN A 343 -5.72 3.05 0.61
CA ASN A 343 -6.35 1.98 -0.17
C ASN A 343 -6.93 0.87 0.72
N ILE A 344 -7.47 1.22 1.90
CA ILE A 344 -7.92 0.22 2.89
C ILE A 344 -9.02 -0.68 2.33
N ASN A 345 -9.89 -0.14 1.46
CA ASN A 345 -10.90 -0.93 0.76
C ASN A 345 -10.28 -1.97 -0.19
N SER A 346 -9.19 -1.62 -0.88
CA SER A 346 -8.46 -2.58 -1.72
C SER A 346 -7.83 -3.69 -0.88
N LEU A 347 -7.30 -3.35 0.30
CA LEU A 347 -6.86 -4.36 1.27
C LEU A 347 -8.03 -5.29 1.60
N ASP A 348 -9.16 -4.76 2.08
CA ASP A 348 -10.32 -5.56 2.48
C ASP A 348 -10.83 -6.47 1.36
N ASN A 349 -10.93 -5.95 0.13
CA ASN A 349 -11.36 -6.74 -1.02
C ASN A 349 -10.39 -7.89 -1.32
N MET A 350 -9.07 -7.64 -1.34
CA MET A 350 -8.07 -8.71 -1.53
C MET A 350 -8.08 -9.71 -0.37
N CYS A 351 -8.32 -9.24 0.85
CA CYS A 351 -8.44 -10.09 2.03
C CYS A 351 -9.66 -11.00 1.97
N ALA A 352 -10.78 -10.52 1.42
CA ALA A 352 -11.96 -11.32 1.19
C ALA A 352 -11.75 -12.33 0.05
N ALA A 353 -11.00 -11.96 -0.99
CA ALA A 353 -10.71 -12.81 -2.15
C ALA A 353 -9.61 -13.85 -1.91
N ARG A 354 -8.75 -13.68 -0.89
CA ARG A 354 -7.59 -14.56 -0.69
C ARG A 354 -8.02 -16.00 -0.38
N LYS A 355 -7.43 -16.95 -1.10
CA LYS A 355 -7.60 -18.41 -0.87
C LYS A 355 -6.33 -19.09 -0.33
N SER A 356 -5.26 -18.33 -0.10
CA SER A 356 -3.94 -18.85 0.30
C SER A 356 -3.58 -18.45 1.73
N ASN A 357 -3.02 -19.39 2.49
CA ASN A 357 -2.46 -19.13 3.83
C ASN A 357 -1.12 -18.37 3.81
N LYS A 358 -0.56 -18.16 2.61
CA LYS A 358 0.64 -17.33 2.40
C LYS A 358 0.33 -15.85 2.44
N LEU A 359 -0.94 -15.47 2.32
CA LEU A 359 -1.36 -14.08 2.26
C LEU A 359 -1.82 -13.61 3.63
N HIS A 360 -1.09 -12.63 4.15
CA HIS A 360 -1.33 -11.98 5.42
C HIS A 360 -1.82 -10.56 5.16
N CYS A 361 -3.02 -10.26 5.64
CA CYS A 361 -3.56 -8.91 5.56
C CYS A 361 -3.29 -8.15 6.85
N VAL A 362 -2.78 -6.93 6.72
CA VAL A 362 -2.31 -6.10 7.82
C VAL A 362 -2.88 -4.69 7.67
N SER A 363 -3.91 -4.38 8.45
CA SER A 363 -4.41 -3.02 8.66
C SER A 363 -3.66 -2.39 9.83
N VAL A 364 -2.87 -1.34 9.54
CA VAL A 364 -2.05 -0.65 10.53
C VAL A 364 -2.83 0.50 11.14
N GLN A 365 -3.13 0.37 12.42
CA GLN A 365 -3.97 1.32 13.14
C GLN A 365 -3.25 2.63 13.39
N GLY A 366 -3.97 3.73 13.16
CA GLY A 366 -3.48 5.08 13.47
C GLY A 366 -2.62 5.73 12.38
N ALA A 367 -2.26 4.99 11.33
CA ALA A 367 -1.49 5.45 10.17
C ALA A 367 -2.37 5.53 8.90
N ASP A 368 -1.95 6.37 7.97
CA ASP A 368 -2.48 6.48 6.61
C ASP A 368 -1.56 5.79 5.58
N HIS A 369 -1.86 5.95 4.29
CA HIS A 369 -1.12 5.37 3.16
C HIS A 369 0.38 5.67 3.10
N PHE A 370 0.84 6.74 3.75
CA PHE A 370 2.22 7.20 3.69
C PHE A 370 2.92 7.02 5.04
N SER A 371 2.26 7.41 6.12
CA SER A 371 2.80 7.36 7.48
C SER A 371 2.97 5.93 8.01
N VAL A 372 2.36 4.93 7.37
CA VAL A 372 2.59 3.50 7.66
C VAL A 372 4.01 3.04 7.33
N LEU A 373 4.67 3.66 6.34
CA LEU A 373 5.90 3.16 5.74
C LEU A 373 7.06 3.11 6.74
N GLN A 374 7.46 4.26 7.29
CA GLN A 374 8.65 4.33 8.14
C GLN A 374 8.57 3.41 9.39
N PRO A 375 7.51 3.46 10.22
CA PRO A 375 7.49 2.66 11.44
C PRO A 375 7.46 1.16 11.13
N LEU A 376 6.70 0.73 10.12
CA LEU A 376 6.60 -0.69 9.80
C LEU A 376 7.84 -1.22 9.08
N THR A 377 8.44 -0.45 8.16
CA THR A 377 9.70 -0.85 7.51
C THR A 377 10.84 -0.98 8.53
N ARG A 378 10.91 -0.12 9.56
CA ARG A 378 11.86 -0.29 10.68
C ARG A 378 11.66 -1.60 11.44
N LYS A 379 10.41 -1.92 11.80
CA LYS A 379 10.08 -3.17 12.48
C LYS A 379 10.46 -4.39 11.63
N LEU A 380 10.08 -4.37 10.35
CA LEU A 380 10.40 -5.44 9.40
C LEU A 380 11.91 -5.58 9.21
N ALA A 381 12.64 -4.50 8.97
CA ALA A 381 14.08 -4.53 8.74
C ALA A 381 14.83 -5.25 9.88
N GLY A 382 14.45 -4.98 11.14
CA GLY A 382 15.03 -5.67 12.31
C GLY A 382 14.73 -7.17 12.33
N GLN A 383 13.53 -7.59 11.93
CA GLN A 383 13.18 -9.02 11.83
C GLN A 383 13.94 -9.72 10.70
N LEU A 384 13.96 -9.11 9.51
CA LEU A 384 14.53 -9.71 8.30
C LEU A 384 16.05 -9.84 8.38
N VAL A 385 16.77 -8.83 8.87
CA VAL A 385 18.24 -8.91 8.97
C VAL A 385 18.68 -10.01 9.93
N MET A 386 17.92 -10.22 11.01
CA MET A 386 18.16 -11.25 12.01
C MET A 386 17.67 -12.64 11.58
N GLY A 387 17.01 -12.76 10.42
CA GLY A 387 16.41 -14.02 9.98
C GLY A 387 15.24 -14.48 10.86
N LEU A 388 14.61 -13.56 11.59
CA LEU A 388 13.49 -13.87 12.46
C LEU A 388 12.19 -13.99 11.64
N PRO A 389 11.24 -14.84 12.08
CA PRO A 389 9.90 -14.84 11.49
C PRO A 389 9.26 -13.47 11.55
N VAL A 390 8.57 -13.08 10.47
CA VAL A 390 7.81 -11.83 10.45
C VAL A 390 6.63 -11.93 11.40
N GLN A 391 6.54 -10.98 12.33
CA GLN A 391 5.45 -10.90 13.30
C GLN A 391 4.65 -9.63 13.08
N LEU A 392 3.61 -9.75 12.25
CA LEU A 392 2.59 -8.74 12.02
C LEU A 392 1.22 -9.34 12.32
N LYS A 393 0.36 -8.56 12.98
CA LYS A 393 -1.03 -8.91 13.26
C LYS A 393 -1.94 -8.32 12.19
N ARG A 394 -3.18 -8.82 12.12
CA ARG A 394 -4.19 -8.28 11.22
C ARG A 394 -4.49 -6.80 11.51
N ASP A 395 -4.68 -6.46 12.79
CA ASP A 395 -4.91 -5.10 13.25
C ASP A 395 -3.67 -4.63 14.01
N GLU A 396 -2.64 -4.27 13.26
CA GLU A 396 -1.32 -3.95 13.77
C GLU A 396 -1.31 -2.58 14.43
N GLN A 397 -0.69 -2.47 15.61
CA GLN A 397 -0.48 -1.20 16.31
C GLN A 397 0.96 -0.74 16.11
N LEU A 398 1.17 0.56 15.97
CA LEU A 398 2.49 1.17 15.82
C LEU A 398 3.22 1.40 17.14
#